data_AF-A0A534Q2P5-F1
#
_entry.id   AF-A0A534Q2P5-F1
#
_cell.length_a   1.000
_cell.length_b   1.000
_cell.length_c   1.000
_cell.angle_alpha   90.00
_cell.angle_beta   90.00
_cell.angle_gamma   90.00
#
_symmetry.space_group_name_H-M   'P 1'
#
loop_
_entity.id
_entity.type
_entity.pdbx_description
1 polymer ?
#
loop_
_entity_poly.entity_id
_entity_poly.type
_entity_poly.pdbx_seq_one_letter_code
_entity_poly.pdbx_strand_id
1 'polypeptide(L)'
;MRRSRERVVLALVLINVILQIVDGAMTFAVVRPGLAEELNPLVRAVIGHCGLGATVCVVKLFAIGLIGLVWPLRRSSLAAPALLFIGAFYAVVVLMPWATALAG
;
A
#
# COMPACT_ATOMS: atom_id res chain seq x y z
N MET A 1 -15.30 -20.23 -16.16
CA MET A 1 -14.64 -20.01 -14.83
C MET A 1 -13.28 -19.30 -14.92
N ARG A 2 -12.34 -19.69 -15.81
CA ARG A 2 -10.99 -19.06 -15.93
C ARG A 2 -10.98 -17.53 -16.14
N ARG A 3 -11.75 -17.00 -17.10
CA ARG A 3 -11.86 -15.55 -17.35
C ARG A 3 -12.47 -14.75 -16.19
N SER A 4 -13.30 -15.37 -15.34
CA SER A 4 -13.86 -14.68 -14.17
C SER A 4 -12.81 -14.54 -13.06
N ARG A 5 -11.98 -15.59 -12.86
CA ARG A 5 -10.89 -15.56 -11.89
C ARG A 5 -9.82 -14.52 -12.22
N GLU A 6 -9.43 -14.42 -13.49
CA GLU A 6 -8.46 -13.41 -13.94
C GLU A 6 -8.98 -11.98 -13.74
N ARG A 7 -10.28 -11.75 -13.97
CA ARG A 7 -10.94 -10.46 -13.67
C ARG A 7 -10.94 -10.15 -12.18
N VAL A 8 -11.20 -11.13 -11.32
CA VAL A 8 -11.12 -10.97 -9.86
C VAL A 8 -9.71 -10.64 -9.42
N VAL A 9 -8.70 -11.37 -9.90
CA VAL A 9 -7.29 -11.08 -9.58
C VAL A 9 -6.90 -9.69 -10.06
N LEU A 10 -7.31 -9.28 -11.27
CA LEU A 10 -7.06 -7.94 -11.78
C LEU A 10 -7.71 -6.87 -10.90
N ALA A 11 -8.99 -7.04 -10.54
CA ALA A 11 -9.68 -6.12 -9.65
C ALA A 11 -8.98 -6.00 -8.29
N LEU A 12 -8.54 -7.13 -7.71
CA LEU A 12 -7.80 -7.13 -6.44
C LEU A 12 -6.43 -6.46 -6.56
N VAL A 13 -5.71 -6.64 -7.68
CA VAL A 13 -4.46 -5.90 -7.96
C VAL A 13 -4.75 -4.39 -8.00
N LEU A 14 -5.76 -3.96 -8.75
CA LEU A 14 -6.12 -2.55 -8.87
C LEU A 14 -6.54 -1.94 -7.53
N ILE A 15 -7.34 -2.66 -6.73
CA ILE A 15 -7.73 -2.24 -5.38
C ILE A 15 -6.48 -2.06 -4.50
N ASN A 16 -5.56 -3.02 -4.51
CA ASN A 16 -4.33 -2.91 -3.74
C ASN A 16 -3.45 -1.74 -4.21
N VAL A 17 -3.38 -1.46 -5.51
CA VAL A 17 -2.67 -0.28 -6.04
C VAL A 17 -3.30 1.02 -5.55
N ILE A 18 -4.63 1.12 -5.60
CA ILE A 18 -5.35 2.28 -5.07
C ILE A 18 -5.09 2.46 -3.58
N LEU A 19 -5.10 1.38 -2.79
CA LEU A 19 -4.77 1.42 -1.36
C LEU A 19 -3.36 1.95 -1.11
N GLN A 20 -2.37 1.56 -1.91
CA GLN A 20 -0.99 2.08 -1.79
C GLN A 20 -0.91 3.58 -2.10
N ILE A 21 -1.67 4.06 -3.08
CA ILE A 21 -1.72 5.48 -3.44
C ILE A 21 -2.37 6.28 -2.32
N VAL A 22 -3.53 5.83 -1.83
CA VAL A 22 -4.26 6.49 -0.73
C VAL A 22 -3.38 6.55 0.51
N ASP A 23 -2.77 5.44 0.89
CA ASP A 23 -1.89 5.40 2.05
C ASP A 23 -0.68 6.34 1.90
N GLY A 24 -0.07 6.40 0.70
CA GLY A 24 1.04 7.32 0.44
C GLY A 24 0.63 8.79 0.56
N ALA A 25 -0.55 9.14 0.04
CA ALA A 25 -1.11 10.47 0.18
C ALA A 25 -1.37 10.83 1.66
N MET A 26 -1.90 9.88 2.44
CA MET A 26 -2.17 10.06 3.86
C MET A 26 -0.89 10.21 4.68
N THR A 27 0.10 9.34 4.48
CA THR A 27 1.43 9.47 5.10
C THR A 27 2.03 10.84 4.80
N PHE A 28 1.99 11.28 3.55
CA PHE A 28 2.52 12.59 3.18
C PHE A 28 1.74 13.73 3.85
N ALA A 29 0.42 13.68 3.85
CA ALA A 29 -0.44 14.72 4.40
C ALA A 29 -0.32 14.86 5.92
N VAL A 30 -0.09 13.77 6.66
CA VAL A 30 -0.01 13.78 8.13
C VAL A 30 1.44 13.98 8.61
N VAL A 31 2.43 13.35 7.97
CA VAL A 31 3.84 13.47 8.41
C VAL A 31 4.44 14.82 8.01
N ARG A 32 4.08 15.38 6.84
CA ARG A 32 4.64 16.67 6.38
C ARG A 32 4.43 17.83 7.35
N PRO A 33 3.21 18.06 7.90
CA PRO A 33 2.99 19.09 8.91
C PRO A 33 3.50 18.70 10.32
N GLY A 34 4.08 17.50 10.50
CA GLY A 34 4.53 17.01 11.81
C GLY A 34 3.41 16.53 12.73
N LEU A 35 2.23 16.20 12.18
CA LEU A 35 1.08 15.71 12.96
C LEU A 35 1.26 14.26 13.44
N ALA A 36 2.18 13.52 12.81
CA ALA A 36 2.62 12.20 13.28
C ALA A 36 4.05 11.92 12.83
N GLU A 37 4.70 10.99 13.51
CA GLU A 37 6.01 10.49 13.12
C GLU A 37 5.90 9.18 12.33
N GLU A 38 6.78 9.02 11.33
CA GLU A 38 6.95 7.74 10.65
C GLU A 38 7.58 6.72 11.61
N LEU A 39 6.80 5.72 12.00
CA LEU A 39 7.21 4.70 12.98
C LEU A 39 8.19 3.67 12.39
N ASN A 40 8.26 3.54 11.08
CA ASN A 40 9.18 2.61 10.44
C ASN A 40 10.60 3.21 10.44
N PRO A 41 11.57 2.64 11.19
CA PRO A 41 12.90 3.23 11.33
C PRO A 41 13.68 3.30 10.02
N LEU A 42 13.44 2.36 9.10
CA LEU A 42 14.06 2.37 7.77
C LEU A 42 13.49 3.51 6.91
N VAL A 43 12.17 3.63 6.88
CA VAL A 43 11.51 4.71 6.13
C VAL A 43 11.91 6.06 6.70
N ARG A 44 11.95 6.20 8.04
CA ARG A 44 12.40 7.42 8.71
C ARG A 44 13.85 7.80 8.36
N ALA A 45 14.76 6.82 8.29
CA ALA A 45 16.13 7.07 7.86
C ALA A 45 16.19 7.57 6.40
N VAL A 46 15.42 6.95 5.51
CA VAL A 46 15.34 7.38 4.10
C VAL A 46 14.69 8.76 3.97
N ILE A 47 13.67 9.09 4.77
CA ILE A 47 13.09 10.45 4.85
C ILE A 47 14.17 11.46 5.23
N GLY A 48 15.04 11.13 6.20
CA GLY A 48 16.16 11.99 6.60
C GLY A 48 17.19 12.25 5.50
N HIS A 49 17.35 11.32 4.54
CA HIS A 49 18.32 11.44 3.44
C HIS A 49 17.73 12.01 2.15
N CYS A 50 16.52 11.59 1.77
CA CYS A 50 15.90 11.87 0.47
C CYS A 50 14.70 12.82 0.56
N GLY A 51 14.25 13.16 1.76
CA GLY A 51 13.02 13.92 1.99
C GLY A 51 11.76 13.06 1.95
N LEU A 52 10.69 13.56 2.55
CA LEU A 52 9.44 12.83 2.74
C LEU A 52 8.78 12.43 1.41
N GLY A 53 8.63 13.36 0.47
CA GLY A 53 7.94 13.11 -0.79
C GLY A 53 8.60 12.02 -1.63
N ALA A 54 9.92 12.13 -1.85
CA ALA A 54 10.67 11.13 -2.61
C ALA A 54 10.62 9.76 -1.94
N THR A 55 10.75 9.72 -0.61
CA THR A 55 10.69 8.46 0.16
C THR A 55 9.33 7.78 0.01
N VAL A 56 8.24 8.53 0.20
CA VAL A 56 6.88 8.02 0.02
C VAL A 56 6.70 7.47 -1.40
N CYS A 57 7.11 8.21 -2.43
CA CYS A 57 7.03 7.73 -3.81
C CYS A 57 7.78 6.42 -4.03
N VAL A 58 9.03 6.32 -3.59
CA VAL A 58 9.86 5.11 -3.77
C VAL A 58 9.24 3.91 -3.06
N VAL A 59 8.81 4.08 -1.80
CA VAL A 59 8.21 3.00 -1.02
C VAL A 59 6.89 2.52 -1.64
N LYS A 60 6.04 3.44 -2.11
CA LYS A 60 4.76 3.06 -2.75
C LYS A 60 4.98 2.41 -4.12
N LEU A 61 5.91 2.90 -4.92
CA LEU A 61 6.26 2.28 -6.20
C LEU A 61 6.82 0.86 -5.99
N PHE A 62 7.64 0.67 -4.97
CA PHE A 62 8.15 -0.66 -4.60
C PHE A 62 7.00 -1.61 -4.20
N ALA A 63 6.08 -1.16 -3.35
CA ALA A 63 4.91 -1.95 -2.95
C ALA A 63 4.00 -2.29 -4.15
N ILE A 64 3.72 -1.32 -5.03
CA ILE A 64 2.96 -1.53 -6.27
C ILE A 64 3.68 -2.54 -7.17
N GLY A 65 5.01 -2.47 -7.28
CA GLY A 65 5.82 -3.44 -8.00
C GLY A 65 5.63 -4.86 -7.46
N LEU A 66 5.71 -5.04 -6.14
CA LEU A 66 5.48 -6.32 -5.48
C LEU A 66 4.06 -6.87 -5.73
N ILE A 67 3.04 -6.02 -5.68
CA ILE A 67 1.66 -6.40 -6.04
C ILE A 67 1.59 -6.83 -7.52
N GLY A 68 2.26 -6.09 -8.42
CA GLY A 68 2.36 -6.41 -9.84
C GLY A 68 3.00 -7.77 -10.10
N LEU A 69 3.97 -8.20 -9.28
CA LEU A 69 4.59 -9.52 -9.35
C LEU A 69 3.64 -10.68 -9.02
N VAL A 70 2.43 -10.40 -8.49
CA VAL A 70 1.38 -11.42 -8.33
C VAL A 70 0.66 -11.71 -9.66
N TRP A 71 0.74 -10.81 -10.64
CA TRP A 71 0.05 -10.99 -11.93
C TRP A 71 0.51 -12.22 -12.73
N PRO A 72 1.80 -12.56 -12.83
CA PRO A 72 2.25 -13.84 -13.37
C PRO A 72 1.61 -15.05 -12.66
N LEU A 73 1.34 -14.93 -11.37
CA LEU A 73 0.73 -15.98 -10.53
C LEU A 73 -0.80 -16.02 -10.60
N ARG A 74 -1.46 -15.20 -11.43
CA ARG A 74 -2.93 -15.10 -11.55
C ARG A 74 -3.68 -16.42 -11.80
N ARG A 75 -2.96 -17.44 -12.31
CA ARG A 75 -3.49 -18.79 -12.55
C ARG A 75 -3.49 -19.67 -11.30
N SER A 76 -2.72 -19.31 -10.28
CA SER A 76 -2.64 -20.03 -9.01
C SER A 76 -3.96 -19.94 -8.24
N SER A 77 -4.28 -21.02 -7.51
CA SER A 77 -5.39 -21.05 -6.56
C SER A 77 -5.26 -19.97 -5.46
N LEU A 78 -4.02 -19.58 -5.15
CA LEU A 78 -3.66 -18.73 -4.02
C LEU A 78 -3.58 -17.24 -4.35
N ALA A 79 -3.56 -16.84 -5.63
CA ALA A 79 -3.35 -15.44 -6.00
C ALA A 79 -4.45 -14.50 -5.47
N ALA A 80 -5.73 -14.89 -5.59
CA ALA A 80 -6.83 -14.08 -5.08
C ALA A 80 -6.88 -14.04 -3.54
N PRO A 81 -6.78 -15.17 -2.80
CA PRO A 81 -6.65 -15.15 -1.34
C PRO A 81 -5.48 -14.30 -0.84
N ALA A 82 -4.31 -14.39 -1.49
CA ALA A 82 -3.14 -13.60 -1.11
C ALA A 82 -3.39 -12.09 -1.28
N LEU A 83 -3.92 -11.66 -2.44
CA LEU A 83 -4.23 -10.25 -2.68
C LEU A 83 -5.35 -9.72 -1.77
N LEU A 84 -6.33 -10.56 -1.44
CA LEU A 84 -7.39 -10.21 -0.51
C LEU A 84 -6.82 -10.02 0.90
N PHE A 85 -5.98 -10.95 1.35
CA PHE A 85 -5.32 -10.85 2.66
C PHE A 85 -4.41 -9.62 2.76
N ILE A 86 -3.59 -9.37 1.74
CA ILE A 86 -2.74 -8.17 1.67
C ILE A 86 -3.61 -6.90 1.74
N GLY A 87 -4.69 -6.82 0.94
CA GLY A 87 -5.57 -5.65 0.93
C GLY A 87 -6.27 -5.43 2.27
N ALA A 88 -6.80 -6.48 2.88
CA ALA A 88 -7.47 -6.41 4.19
C ALA A 88 -6.49 -6.02 5.30
N PHE A 89 -5.29 -6.62 5.31
CA PHE A 89 -4.23 -6.26 6.25
C PHE A 89 -3.84 -4.79 6.11
N TYR A 90 -3.67 -4.31 4.87
CA TYR A 90 -3.31 -2.91 4.61
C TYR A 90 -4.40 -1.93 5.07
N ALA A 91 -5.67 -2.25 4.77
CA ALA A 91 -6.80 -1.41 5.17
C ALA A 91 -6.94 -1.28 6.69
N VAL A 92 -6.72 -2.37 7.43
CA VAL A 92 -6.89 -2.37 8.90
C VAL A 92 -5.65 -1.87 9.61
N VAL A 93 -4.46 -2.31 9.22
CA VAL A 93 -3.25 -2.07 10.01
C VAL A 93 -2.56 -0.77 9.61
N VAL A 94 -2.62 -0.40 8.33
CA VAL A 94 -1.81 0.70 7.79
C VAL A 94 -2.64 1.97 7.59
N LEU A 95 -3.87 1.85 7.11
CA LEU A 95 -4.75 3.02 6.93
C LEU A 95 -5.46 3.49 8.20
N MET A 96 -5.77 2.59 9.13
CA MET A 96 -6.48 2.93 10.37
C MET A 96 -5.74 3.95 11.25
N PRO A 97 -4.41 3.87 11.46
CA PRO A 97 -3.66 4.88 12.22
C PRO A 97 -3.82 6.30 11.65
N TRP A 98 -3.83 6.44 10.32
CA TRP A 98 -4.04 7.74 9.68
C TRP A 98 -5.48 8.23 9.79
N ALA A 99 -6.46 7.33 9.68
CA ALA A 99 -7.86 7.67 9.90
C ALA A 99 -8.10 8.19 11.33
N THR A 100 -7.44 7.58 12.33
CA THR A 100 -7.51 8.07 13.72
C THR A 100 -6.77 9.40 13.90
N ALA A 101 -5.62 9.58 13.24
CA ALA A 101 -4.84 10.83 13.34
C ALA A 101 -5.54 12.04 12.69
N LEU A 102 -6.39 11.82 11.67
CA LEU A 102 -7.21 12.87 11.04
C LEU A 102 -8.55 13.13 11.75
N ALA A 103 -9.00 12.21 12.60
CA ALA A 103 -10.27 12.32 13.31
C ALA A 103 -10.16 12.98 14.69
N GLY A 104 -8.93 13.19 15.19
CA GLY A 104 -8.62 13.95 16.40
C GLY A 104 -8.18 15.37 16.08
#